data_AF-A0A3S0K3F5-F1
#
_entry.id   AF-A0A3S0K3F5-F1
#
_cell.length_a   1.000
_cell.length_b   1.000
_cell.length_c   1.000
_cell.angle_alpha   90.00
_cell.angle_beta   90.00
_cell.angle_gamma   90.00
#
_symmetry.space_group_name_H-M   'P 1'
#
loop_
_entity.id
_entity.type
_entity.pdbx_description
1 polymer ?
#
loop_
_entity_poly.entity_id
_entity_poly.type
_entity_poly.pdbx_seq_one_letter_code
_entity_poly.pdbx_strand_id
1 'polypeptide(L)'
;MAKLNSTAEKKQVNQKGKQEVIEQLNVLGEGRYVVHDIPDFMNEDSRCIVKCTNTENSHGLGTEFQKPWIPTIGTLKNRIQPGCPKCAGNYRKTKAEAIQAAQDAVTSRAVQGDAEVGTLTIIGIENYKNNSSAVLLTCSIHGDCWAFGTPFKPKLAKVLHELYCCPKCSLKYKRTEQEALDEIKVVGQGKYTPLSIDDYKGISSKVYVSCDICGPGWQFSPTPWKPTIERLLQGAGCPQCSGNYNFDYQRVFLKVSSALPDNLSLVDIPEYENSESRLMLRCVVHGECWEWARPWMPSVNKVRTIKGCLKCNGQYQKTEPESLERLNQVCAEGITVVGFKVFCGNASLCLVECESHGPGWLFGHPYLPTPDIISKGHGCPKCAGLYNPTPSELICEIEALGKHRYRLVSPPVSTKAHSRVDVQCIHDNKIWSPKITQLRRGHGCPVCGRSLSNIMEVRDSLELQVLPRRVYWIHFKTSEGQSFWKIGVTQYSLSTRFLRCNLLKDSVEIVGQEYIETTNLLALLTESYVLRMFSYDSIDMQDVLKFVGGGTECFKHDVIGIDTGGLEAIFNKVKANQSEILKSFGF
;
A
#
# COMPACT_ATOMS: atom_id res chain seq x y z
N MET A 1 68.41 72.70 69.39
CA MET A 1 67.90 71.92 68.24
C MET A 1 68.83 70.75 67.85
N ALA A 2 69.42 70.00 68.81
CA ALA A 2 70.33 68.88 68.50
C ALA A 2 69.95 67.53 69.19
N LYS A 3 68.79 67.46 69.86
CA LYS A 3 68.28 66.22 70.50
C LYS A 3 66.95 65.70 69.93
N LEU A 4 66.39 66.35 68.92
CA LEU A 4 65.25 65.86 68.13
C LEU A 4 65.69 65.09 66.87
N ASN A 5 66.95 65.18 66.47
CA ASN A 5 67.46 64.49 65.28
C ASN A 5 67.82 63.02 65.53
N SER A 6 68.22 62.61 66.74
CA SER A 6 68.71 61.23 66.97
C SER A 6 67.63 60.15 67.10
N THR A 7 66.38 60.51 67.40
CA THR A 7 65.23 59.59 67.44
C THR A 7 64.48 59.53 66.11
N ALA A 8 64.46 60.63 65.35
CA ALA A 8 63.99 60.67 63.97
C ALA A 8 64.94 59.87 63.05
N GLU A 9 66.26 60.00 63.23
CA GLU A 9 67.26 59.24 62.48
C GLU A 9 67.21 57.74 62.80
N LYS A 10 67.07 57.31 64.06
CA LYS A 10 66.94 55.87 64.39
C LYS A 10 65.63 55.24 63.87
N LYS A 11 64.51 55.99 63.86
CA LYS A 11 63.26 55.54 63.23
C LYS A 11 63.39 55.51 61.70
N GLN A 12 64.01 56.51 61.07
CA GLN A 12 64.26 56.53 59.63
C GLN A 12 65.23 55.43 59.17
N VAL A 13 66.28 55.13 59.94
CA VAL A 13 67.23 54.05 59.65
C VAL A 13 66.57 52.68 59.77
N ASN A 14 65.72 52.46 60.78
CA ASN A 14 64.98 51.20 60.94
C ASN A 14 63.87 51.04 59.87
N GLN A 15 63.24 52.15 59.44
CA GLN A 15 62.22 52.15 58.40
C GLN A 15 62.81 51.96 56.99
N LYS A 16 64.01 52.50 56.73
CA LYS A 16 64.77 52.28 55.49
C LYS A 16 65.26 50.84 55.38
N GLY A 17 65.80 50.27 56.47
CA GLY A 17 66.20 48.85 56.52
C GLY A 17 65.01 47.89 56.35
N LYS A 18 63.84 48.21 56.91
CA LYS A 18 62.59 47.45 56.68
C LYS A 18 62.19 47.43 55.20
N GLN A 19 62.25 48.59 54.53
CA GLN A 19 61.87 48.71 53.13
C GLN A 19 62.83 47.93 52.21
N GLU A 20 64.14 48.02 52.47
CA GLU A 20 65.17 47.25 51.75
C GLU A 20 64.95 45.73 51.90
N VAL A 21 64.56 45.25 53.10
CA VAL A 21 64.25 43.83 53.31
C VAL A 21 62.98 43.41 52.58
N ILE A 22 61.93 44.25 52.56
CA ILE A 22 60.70 43.97 51.80
C ILE A 22 61.00 43.86 50.30
N GLU A 23 61.81 44.78 49.75
CA GLU A 23 62.24 44.74 48.34
C GLU A 23 63.03 43.47 48.04
N GLN A 24 63.99 43.10 48.90
CA GLN A 24 64.76 41.86 48.75
C GLN A 24 63.85 40.61 48.77
N LEU A 25 62.90 40.54 49.72
CA LEU A 25 61.97 39.42 49.80
C LEU A 25 61.03 39.34 48.59
N ASN A 26 60.60 40.48 48.06
CA ASN A 26 59.77 40.54 46.84
C ASN A 26 60.53 40.07 45.60
N VAL A 27 61.83 40.40 45.49
CA VAL A 27 62.70 39.85 44.44
C VAL A 27 62.84 38.34 44.59
N LEU A 28 63.09 37.83 45.80
CA LEU A 28 63.17 36.39 46.09
C LEU A 28 61.84 35.64 45.86
N GLY A 29 60.71 36.35 45.95
CA GLY A 29 59.40 35.81 45.70
C GLY A 29 59.20 35.32 44.26
N GLU A 30 59.90 35.91 43.28
CA GLU A 30 59.84 35.55 41.85
C GLU A 30 58.39 35.38 41.34
N GLY A 31 57.48 36.27 41.73
CA GLY A 31 56.06 36.23 41.33
C GLY A 31 55.20 35.21 42.09
N ARG A 32 55.73 34.51 43.11
CA ARG A 32 54.95 33.58 43.96
C ARG A 32 54.19 34.28 45.08
N TYR A 33 54.72 35.40 45.58
CA TYR A 33 54.10 36.24 46.59
C TYR A 33 54.67 37.66 46.54
N VAL A 34 53.95 38.59 47.16
CA VAL A 34 54.41 39.95 47.45
C VAL A 34 54.23 40.21 48.95
N VAL A 35 55.32 40.56 49.62
CA VAL A 35 55.35 41.11 50.97
C VAL A 35 54.85 42.55 50.91
N HIS A 36 53.73 42.82 51.58
CA HIS A 36 53.16 44.15 51.71
C HIS A 36 53.73 44.90 52.90
N ASP A 37 53.88 44.23 54.04
CA ASP A 37 54.34 44.86 55.26
C ASP A 37 54.96 43.85 56.25
N ILE A 38 55.77 44.35 57.16
CA ILE A 38 56.35 43.64 58.31
C ILE A 38 56.09 44.51 59.55
N PRO A 39 54.92 44.38 60.19
CA PRO A 39 54.47 45.32 61.24
C PRO A 39 55.49 45.48 62.38
N ASP A 40 56.04 44.36 62.88
CA ASP A 40 57.00 44.32 64.00
C ASP A 40 58.41 43.92 63.51
N PHE A 41 59.04 44.76 62.69
CA PHE A 41 60.37 44.48 62.11
C PHE A 41 61.50 44.58 63.16
N MET A 42 62.08 43.44 63.50
CA MET A 42 63.16 43.32 64.50
C MET A 42 64.33 42.44 64.02
N ASN A 43 64.02 41.22 63.56
CA ASN A 43 65.00 40.21 63.14
C ASN A 43 64.38 39.21 62.14
N GLU A 44 65.07 38.10 61.83
CA GLU A 44 64.58 37.11 60.86
C GLU A 44 63.30 36.36 61.28
N ASP A 45 62.90 36.42 62.55
CA ASP A 45 61.65 35.83 63.04
C ASP A 45 60.44 36.76 62.90
N SER A 46 60.66 38.00 62.47
CA SER A 46 59.58 38.97 62.23
C SER A 46 58.60 38.42 61.20
N ARG A 47 57.31 38.60 61.46
CA ARG A 47 56.20 38.06 60.68
C ARG A 47 55.83 38.98 59.52
N CYS A 48 55.74 38.43 58.31
CA CYS A 48 55.46 39.16 57.09
C CYS A 48 53.98 39.04 56.70
N ILE A 49 53.37 40.18 56.34
CA ILE A 49 52.07 40.20 55.65
C ILE A 49 52.34 40.00 54.17
N VAL A 50 51.89 38.86 53.65
CA VAL A 50 52.16 38.43 52.28
C VAL A 50 50.87 38.28 51.49
N LYS A 51 50.88 38.67 50.23
CA LYS A 51 49.80 38.46 49.26
C LYS A 51 50.24 37.42 48.24
N CYS A 52 49.35 36.49 47.91
CA CYS A 52 49.59 35.53 46.84
C CYS A 52 49.44 36.21 45.46
N THR A 53 50.45 36.05 44.60
CA THR A 53 50.49 36.69 43.27
C THR A 53 50.34 35.71 42.11
N ASN A 54 49.86 34.49 42.37
CA ASN A 54 49.60 33.51 41.31
C ASN A 54 48.58 34.08 40.31
N THR A 55 48.93 34.04 39.02
CA THR A 55 48.19 34.64 37.90
C THR A 55 46.92 33.88 37.51
N GLU A 56 46.84 32.57 37.79
CA GLU A 56 45.67 31.76 37.46
C GLU A 56 44.63 31.74 38.59
N ASN A 57 45.07 31.86 39.85
CA ASN A 57 44.18 31.83 41.02
C ASN A 57 44.84 32.54 42.22
N SER A 58 44.75 33.87 42.27
CA SER A 58 45.28 34.66 43.39
C SER A 58 44.41 34.45 44.62
N HIS A 59 45.02 33.94 45.70
CA HIS A 59 44.31 33.66 46.95
C HIS A 59 44.14 34.88 47.86
N GLY A 60 44.55 36.07 47.44
CA GLY A 60 44.47 37.29 48.25
C GLY A 60 45.57 37.41 49.31
N LEU A 61 45.30 38.18 50.37
CA LEU A 61 46.22 38.38 51.49
C LEU A 61 46.25 37.14 52.38
N GLY A 62 47.44 36.69 52.78
CA GLY A 62 47.61 35.53 53.66
C GLY A 62 46.91 35.68 55.02
N THR A 63 46.69 36.93 55.47
CA THR A 63 45.93 37.27 56.67
C THR A 63 44.42 37.04 56.55
N GLU A 64 43.88 36.99 55.32
CA GLU A 64 42.46 36.75 55.04
C GLU A 64 42.14 35.24 54.97
N PHE A 65 43.15 34.37 55.04
CA PHE A 65 42.92 32.94 55.09
C PHE A 65 42.35 32.58 56.46
N GLN A 66 41.34 31.70 56.53
CA GLN A 66 40.78 31.28 57.83
C GLN A 66 41.85 30.69 58.76
N LYS A 67 42.88 30.05 58.19
CA LYS A 67 44.14 29.79 58.87
C LYS A 67 45.21 30.74 58.30
N PRO A 68 45.55 31.85 58.99
CA PRO A 68 46.40 32.89 58.44
C PRO A 68 47.78 32.35 58.01
N TRP A 69 48.19 32.72 56.80
CA TRP A 69 49.55 32.48 56.29
C TRP A 69 50.40 33.72 56.55
N ILE A 70 51.16 33.68 57.63
CA ILE A 70 52.02 34.77 58.08
C ILE A 70 53.45 34.22 58.28
N PRO A 71 54.23 34.04 57.19
CA PRO A 71 55.58 33.49 57.27
C PRO A 71 56.55 34.48 57.93
N THR A 72 57.67 33.98 58.47
CA THR A 72 58.74 34.86 58.97
C THR A 72 59.68 35.27 57.83
N ILE A 73 60.46 36.34 58.04
CA ILE A 73 61.50 36.77 57.09
C ILE A 73 62.46 35.61 56.76
N GLY A 74 62.95 34.90 57.76
CA GLY A 74 63.85 33.75 57.58
C GLY A 74 63.21 32.60 56.81
N THR A 75 61.90 32.36 57.01
CA THR A 75 61.15 31.36 56.24
C THR A 75 61.09 31.75 54.75
N LEU A 76 60.86 33.03 54.44
CA LEU A 76 60.77 33.53 53.07
C LEU A 76 62.13 33.57 52.35
N LYS A 77 63.23 33.79 53.09
CA LYS A 77 64.60 33.68 52.55
C LYS A 77 64.99 32.24 52.19
N ASN A 78 64.43 31.24 52.88
CA ASN A 78 64.73 29.84 52.63
C ASN A 78 64.04 29.34 51.36
N ARG A 79 64.83 29.00 50.33
CA ARG A 79 64.34 28.57 49.00
C ARG A 79 63.49 27.29 49.00
N ILE A 80 63.43 26.54 50.10
CA ILE A 80 62.71 25.26 50.20
C ILE A 80 61.18 25.47 50.34
N GLN A 81 60.70 26.55 50.99
CA GLN A 81 59.24 26.80 51.12
C GLN A 81 58.79 28.26 50.94
N PRO A 82 59.00 28.94 49.79
CA PRO A 82 58.62 30.35 49.68
C PRO A 82 57.19 30.56 49.16
N GLY A 83 56.47 29.54 48.70
CA GLY A 83 55.19 29.71 48.00
C GLY A 83 53.97 29.86 48.91
N CYS A 84 52.87 30.38 48.35
CA CYS A 84 51.56 30.35 49.02
C CYS A 84 51.15 28.89 49.31
N PRO A 85 50.76 28.54 50.56
CA PRO A 85 50.42 27.17 50.93
C PRO A 85 49.18 26.63 50.20
N LYS A 86 48.25 27.51 49.78
CA LYS A 86 47.09 27.12 48.97
C LYS A 86 47.50 26.74 47.54
N CYS A 87 48.40 27.51 46.92
CA CYS A 87 48.96 27.18 45.59
C CYS A 87 49.78 25.90 45.61
N ALA A 88 50.58 25.68 46.67
CA ALA A 88 51.41 24.49 46.81
C ALA A 88 50.63 23.22 47.24
N GLY A 89 49.31 23.30 47.44
CA GLY A 89 48.49 22.18 47.89
C GLY A 89 48.71 21.72 49.34
N ASN A 90 49.53 22.45 50.12
CA ASN A 90 49.92 22.10 51.48
C ASN A 90 49.12 22.85 52.56
N TYR A 91 48.15 23.67 52.17
CA TYR A 91 47.26 24.37 53.09
C TYR A 91 46.32 23.40 53.82
N ARG A 92 46.44 23.34 55.14
CA ARG A 92 45.54 22.56 55.99
C ARG A 92 44.26 23.35 56.25
N LYS A 93 43.20 22.98 55.53
CA LYS A 93 41.84 23.53 55.68
C LYS A 93 41.32 23.38 57.11
N THR A 94 40.58 24.37 57.60
CA THR A 94 39.78 24.26 58.83
C THR A 94 38.63 23.26 58.65
N LYS A 95 37.98 22.84 59.74
CA LYS A 95 36.78 21.98 59.67
C LYS A 95 35.66 22.64 58.85
N ALA A 96 35.49 23.96 59.01
CA ALA A 96 34.49 24.73 58.26
C ALA A 96 34.83 24.80 56.76
N GLU A 97 36.09 25.08 56.41
CA GLU A 97 36.55 25.07 55.00
C GLU A 97 36.41 23.68 54.37
N ALA A 98 36.61 22.61 55.12
CA ALA A 98 36.45 21.24 54.66
C ALA A 98 34.98 20.86 54.41
N ILE A 99 34.06 21.29 55.28
CA ILE A 99 32.61 21.11 55.09
C ILE A 99 32.13 21.88 53.86
N GLN A 100 32.53 23.15 53.73
CA GLN A 100 32.13 23.96 52.58
C GLN A 100 32.65 23.36 51.27
N ALA A 101 33.94 22.98 51.21
CA ALA A 101 34.50 22.35 50.03
C ALA A 101 33.82 21.02 49.69
N ALA A 102 33.42 20.24 50.70
CA ALA A 102 32.65 19.00 50.48
C ALA A 102 31.24 19.30 49.94
N GLN A 103 30.56 20.31 50.46
CA GLN A 103 29.24 20.72 49.98
C GLN A 103 29.32 21.23 48.53
N ASP A 104 30.30 22.06 48.20
CA ASP A 104 30.51 22.60 46.85
C ASP A 104 30.84 21.46 45.86
N ALA A 105 31.66 20.50 46.27
CA ALA A 105 32.06 19.34 45.46
C ALA A 105 30.89 18.39 45.15
N VAL A 106 29.94 18.26 46.07
CA VAL A 106 28.72 17.48 45.87
C VAL A 106 27.71 18.26 45.03
N THR A 107 27.55 19.56 45.30
CA THR A 107 26.60 20.43 44.58
C THR A 107 26.99 20.59 43.12
N SER A 108 28.29 20.77 42.83
CA SER A 108 28.79 20.87 41.45
C SER A 108 28.64 19.58 40.64
N ARG A 109 28.58 18.43 41.30
CA ARG A 109 28.38 17.11 40.67
C ARG A 109 26.95 16.61 40.72
N ALA A 110 26.03 17.37 41.32
CA ALA A 110 24.63 17.00 41.36
C ALA A 110 24.07 17.01 39.92
N VAL A 111 23.58 15.86 39.47
CA VAL A 111 22.94 15.72 38.16
C VAL A 111 21.61 16.48 38.22
N GLN A 112 21.53 17.63 37.54
CA GLN A 112 20.27 18.36 37.43
C GLN A 112 19.33 17.59 36.49
N GLY A 113 18.20 17.11 37.03
CA GLY A 113 17.07 16.63 36.22
C GLY A 113 16.75 15.13 36.29
N ASP A 114 17.45 14.33 37.08
CA ASP A 114 17.08 12.91 37.28
C ASP A 114 16.35 12.72 38.62
N ALA A 115 15.04 12.44 38.56
CA ALA A 115 14.20 12.27 39.74
C ALA A 115 14.57 11.02 40.57
N GLU A 116 15.32 10.08 39.99
CA GLU A 116 15.71 8.82 40.67
C GLU A 116 16.98 8.97 41.54
N VAL A 117 17.73 10.07 41.39
CA VAL A 117 18.99 10.29 42.11
C VAL A 117 18.89 11.47 43.07
N GLY A 118 18.85 11.19 44.37
CA GLY A 118 18.70 12.21 45.40
C GLY A 118 19.96 13.05 45.57
N THR A 119 19.77 14.36 45.69
CA THR A 119 20.80 15.34 46.08
C THR A 119 21.36 15.05 47.46
N LEU A 120 22.67 15.26 47.65
CA LEU A 120 23.33 15.06 48.94
C LEU A 120 23.62 16.38 49.66
N THR A 121 23.46 16.40 50.97
CA THR A 121 23.79 17.54 51.84
C THR A 121 24.79 17.11 52.90
N ILE A 122 25.87 17.85 53.06
CA ILE A 122 26.91 17.60 54.07
C ILE A 122 26.48 18.21 55.39
N ILE A 123 26.27 17.37 56.41
CA ILE A 123 25.89 17.80 57.75
C ILE A 123 27.11 18.10 58.61
N GLY A 124 28.18 17.35 58.43
CA GLY A 124 29.40 17.56 59.21
C GLY A 124 30.48 16.52 58.96
N ILE A 125 31.56 16.64 59.73
CA ILE A 125 32.70 15.72 59.68
C ILE A 125 33.01 15.26 61.10
N GLU A 126 33.01 13.95 61.32
CA GLU A 126 33.36 13.33 62.60
C GLU A 126 34.88 13.40 62.80
N ASN A 127 35.32 13.87 63.97
CA ASN A 127 36.73 13.89 64.38
C ASN A 127 37.68 14.39 63.28
N TYR A 128 37.43 15.62 62.77
CA TYR A 128 38.18 16.18 61.65
C TYR A 128 39.68 16.28 61.94
N LYS A 129 40.48 15.53 61.18
CA LYS A 129 41.95 15.52 61.24
C LYS A 129 42.55 15.85 59.88
N ASN A 130 42.02 15.23 58.82
CA ASN A 130 42.49 15.37 57.44
C ASN A 130 41.43 14.78 56.47
N ASN A 131 41.81 14.59 55.20
CA ASN A 131 40.91 14.04 54.17
C ASN A 131 40.47 12.57 54.39
N SER A 132 41.01 11.88 55.40
CA SER A 132 40.54 10.56 55.81
C SER A 132 39.40 10.59 56.83
N SER A 133 39.03 11.77 57.35
CA SER A 133 37.92 11.90 58.30
C SER A 133 36.58 11.55 57.66
N ALA A 134 35.70 10.94 58.43
CA ALA A 134 34.40 10.47 58.00
C ALA A 134 33.39 11.63 57.92
N VAL A 135 32.67 11.70 56.80
CA VAL A 135 31.70 12.76 56.51
C VAL A 135 30.29 12.24 56.77
N LEU A 136 29.50 13.05 57.48
CA LEU A 136 28.08 12.83 57.70
C LEU A 136 27.30 13.58 56.63
N LEU A 137 26.40 12.87 55.95
CA LEU A 137 25.61 13.42 54.87
C LEU A 137 24.19 12.86 54.85
N THR A 138 23.28 13.61 54.25
CA THR A 138 21.89 13.24 54.03
C THR A 138 21.60 13.18 52.53
N CYS A 139 20.64 12.34 52.15
CA CYS A 139 20.13 12.25 50.79
C CYS A 139 18.68 12.73 50.79
N SER A 140 18.29 13.55 49.82
CA SER A 140 16.91 14.05 49.73
C SER A 140 15.84 12.96 49.53
N ILE A 141 16.21 11.80 48.97
CA ILE A 141 15.31 10.65 48.79
C ILE A 141 15.34 9.70 50.00
N HIS A 142 16.53 9.44 50.55
CA HIS A 142 16.72 8.36 51.53
C HIS A 142 16.95 8.84 52.98
N GLY A 143 17.07 10.15 53.20
CA GLY A 143 17.34 10.74 54.52
C GLY A 143 18.79 10.59 55.00
N ASP A 144 18.96 10.48 56.31
CA ASP A 144 20.25 10.41 57.00
C ASP A 144 21.06 9.16 56.62
N CYS A 145 22.08 9.32 55.77
CA CYS A 145 22.85 8.19 55.26
C CYS A 145 23.69 7.48 56.34
N TRP A 146 24.02 8.20 57.40
CA TRP A 146 24.73 7.68 58.56
C TRP A 146 23.83 6.86 59.50
N ALA A 147 22.51 6.93 59.33
CA ALA A 147 21.50 6.20 60.12
C ALA A 147 20.90 4.99 59.37
N PHE A 148 21.38 4.70 58.15
CA PHE A 148 21.04 3.46 57.44
C PHE A 148 21.43 2.22 58.27
N GLY A 149 20.73 1.09 58.10
CA GLY A 149 21.05 -0.16 58.81
C GLY A 149 22.51 -0.59 58.64
N THR A 150 23.09 -0.32 57.46
CA THR A 150 24.54 -0.28 57.22
C THR A 150 25.00 1.18 57.08
N PRO A 151 25.54 1.81 58.14
CA PRO A 151 25.87 3.24 58.11
C PRO A 151 26.81 3.64 56.96
N PHE A 152 26.42 4.64 56.18
CA PHE A 152 27.25 5.19 55.11
C PHE A 152 27.95 6.47 55.58
N LYS A 153 29.24 6.35 55.90
CA LYS A 153 30.12 7.45 56.32
C LYS A 153 31.38 7.53 55.43
N PRO A 154 31.31 8.13 54.23
CA PRO A 154 32.44 8.18 53.32
C PRO A 154 33.57 9.07 53.87
N LYS A 155 34.81 8.78 53.46
CA LYS A 155 35.97 9.65 53.76
C LYS A 155 35.86 10.97 52.99
N LEU A 156 36.33 12.07 53.58
CA LEU A 156 36.32 13.39 52.96
C LEU A 156 36.99 13.42 51.57
N ALA A 157 38.10 12.70 51.37
CA ALA A 157 38.74 12.56 50.07
C ALA A 157 37.77 12.01 49.00
N LYS A 158 36.99 10.99 49.37
CA LYS A 158 36.02 10.38 48.45
C LYS A 158 34.88 11.34 48.13
N VAL A 159 34.42 12.11 49.12
CA VAL A 159 33.40 13.16 48.91
C VAL A 159 33.91 14.25 47.96
N LEU A 160 35.16 14.67 48.13
CA LEU A 160 35.75 15.73 47.33
C LEU A 160 36.00 15.33 45.88
N HIS A 161 36.23 14.05 45.57
CA HIS A 161 36.70 13.63 44.24
C HIS A 161 35.79 12.64 43.50
N GLU A 162 35.01 11.79 44.20
CA GLU A 162 34.39 10.59 43.60
C GLU A 162 32.90 10.40 43.94
N LEU A 163 32.35 11.16 44.90
CA LEU A 163 30.99 10.91 45.38
C LEU A 163 29.95 11.67 44.55
N TYR A 164 29.13 10.94 43.81
CA TYR A 164 28.03 11.47 43.00
C TYR A 164 26.67 11.33 43.68
N CYS A 165 26.40 10.19 44.33
CA CYS A 165 25.13 9.92 45.00
C CYS A 165 25.29 8.94 46.18
N CYS A 166 24.22 8.75 46.95
CA CYS A 166 24.22 7.82 48.08
C CYS A 166 24.22 6.35 47.61
N PRO A 167 24.64 5.39 48.45
CA PRO A 167 24.70 3.99 48.05
C PRO A 167 23.33 3.39 47.73
N LYS A 168 22.22 3.92 48.31
CA LYS A 168 20.86 3.46 47.98
C LYS A 168 20.44 3.91 46.57
N CYS A 169 20.70 5.17 46.21
CA CYS A 169 20.47 5.68 44.84
C CYS A 169 21.30 4.93 43.78
N SER A 170 22.56 4.58 44.09
CA SER A 170 23.42 3.84 43.15
C SER A 170 23.18 2.33 43.16
N LEU A 171 22.20 1.83 43.92
CA LEU A 171 21.91 0.40 44.11
C LEU A 171 23.10 -0.45 44.63
N LYS A 172 24.14 0.21 45.17
CA LYS A 172 25.34 -0.43 45.75
C LYS A 172 25.26 -0.57 47.28
N TYR A 173 24.14 -0.16 47.88
CA TYR A 173 23.90 -0.28 49.31
C TYR A 173 23.75 -1.74 49.73
N LYS A 174 24.52 -2.13 50.74
CA LYS A 174 24.40 -3.44 51.40
C LYS A 174 23.27 -3.38 52.41
N ARG A 175 22.09 -3.81 51.97
CA ARG A 175 20.90 -3.96 52.82
C ARG A 175 21.11 -5.06 53.84
N THR A 176 20.48 -4.95 55.00
CA THR A 176 20.23 -6.11 55.86
C THR A 176 19.11 -6.97 55.27
N GLU A 177 19.01 -8.23 55.70
CA GLU A 177 17.93 -9.13 55.24
C GLU A 177 16.55 -8.55 55.56
N GLN A 178 16.37 -8.02 56.78
CA GLN A 178 15.12 -7.41 57.22
C GLN A 178 14.77 -6.15 56.42
N GLU A 179 15.74 -5.25 56.18
CA GLU A 179 15.54 -4.07 55.34
C GLU A 179 15.08 -4.45 53.92
N ALA A 180 15.65 -5.50 53.34
CA ALA A 180 15.27 -5.95 51.99
C ALA A 180 13.82 -6.46 51.95
N LEU A 181 13.39 -7.24 52.95
CA LEU A 181 12.02 -7.71 53.06
C LEU A 181 11.01 -6.58 53.22
N ASP A 182 11.32 -5.59 54.07
CA ASP A 182 10.45 -4.45 54.31
C ASP A 182 10.32 -3.57 53.06
N GLU A 183 11.41 -3.30 52.34
CA GLU A 183 11.39 -2.57 51.06
C GLU A 183 10.57 -3.32 49.99
N ILE A 184 10.74 -4.64 49.86
CA ILE A 184 9.95 -5.47 48.92
C ILE A 184 8.46 -5.43 49.29
N LYS A 185 8.12 -5.48 50.58
CA LYS A 185 6.73 -5.47 51.05
C LYS A 185 6.01 -4.18 50.66
N VAL A 186 6.72 -3.05 50.69
CA VAL A 186 6.18 -1.75 50.24
C VAL A 186 5.96 -1.76 48.73
N VAL A 187 6.94 -2.19 47.93
CA VAL A 187 6.84 -2.21 46.45
C VAL A 187 5.78 -3.21 45.96
N GLY A 188 5.65 -4.34 46.66
CA GLY A 188 4.74 -5.43 46.35
C GLY A 188 3.30 -5.25 46.84
N GLN A 189 3.00 -4.17 47.57
CA GLN A 189 1.69 -3.95 48.18
C GLN A 189 0.55 -4.08 47.16
N GLY A 190 -0.36 -5.02 47.38
CA GLY A 190 -1.50 -5.31 46.51
C GLY A 190 -1.18 -6.14 45.26
N LYS A 191 0.05 -6.64 45.11
CA LYS A 191 0.47 -7.54 44.02
C LYS A 191 0.90 -8.90 44.57
N TYR A 192 1.74 -8.91 45.60
CA TYR A 192 2.28 -10.10 46.23
C TYR A 192 2.79 -9.83 47.64
N THR A 193 2.88 -10.88 48.44
CA THR A 193 3.45 -10.87 49.79
C THR A 193 4.80 -11.61 49.80
N PRO A 194 5.93 -10.93 50.14
CA PRO A 194 7.20 -11.62 50.39
C PRO A 194 7.14 -12.41 51.70
N LEU A 195 7.68 -13.63 51.71
CA LEU A 195 7.66 -14.52 52.87
C LEU A 195 9.05 -14.66 53.50
N SER A 196 10.04 -15.07 52.71
CA SER A 196 11.41 -15.27 53.17
C SER A 196 12.40 -15.17 52.03
N ILE A 197 13.66 -14.92 52.35
CA ILE A 197 14.76 -14.89 51.38
C ILE A 197 15.53 -16.21 51.47
N ASP A 198 15.86 -16.76 50.31
CA ASP A 198 16.69 -17.96 50.18
C ASP A 198 18.18 -17.56 50.22
N ASP A 199 18.87 -17.91 51.31
CA ASP A 199 20.32 -17.72 51.53
C ASP A 199 20.81 -16.29 51.17
N TYR A 200 20.55 -15.33 52.07
CA TYR A 200 20.77 -13.90 51.82
C TYR A 200 22.25 -13.55 51.56
N LYS A 201 22.56 -13.27 50.30
CA LYS A 201 23.89 -12.87 49.76
C LYS A 201 23.87 -11.47 49.14
N GLY A 202 22.75 -10.76 49.25
CA GLY A 202 22.52 -9.43 48.66
C GLY A 202 21.37 -9.43 47.65
N ILE A 203 21.34 -8.42 46.76
CA ILE A 203 20.21 -8.15 45.84
C ILE A 203 19.90 -9.27 44.83
N SER A 204 20.84 -10.18 44.59
CA SER A 204 20.68 -11.33 43.71
C SER A 204 20.05 -12.55 44.38
N SER A 205 19.88 -12.53 45.71
CA SER A 205 19.18 -13.61 46.43
C SER A 205 17.73 -13.73 45.97
N LYS A 206 17.24 -14.97 45.94
CA LYS A 206 15.87 -15.29 45.53
C LYS A 206 14.92 -15.16 46.70
N VAL A 207 13.69 -14.74 46.43
CA VAL A 207 12.67 -14.49 47.46
C VAL A 207 11.49 -15.42 47.23
N TYR A 208 11.02 -16.05 48.30
CA TYR A 208 9.74 -16.73 48.32
C TYR A 208 8.63 -15.69 48.38
N VAL A 209 7.81 -15.64 47.33
CA VAL A 209 6.70 -14.69 47.19
C VAL A 209 5.39 -15.44 46.97
N SER A 210 4.32 -14.95 47.58
CA SER A 210 2.95 -15.38 47.31
C SER A 210 2.24 -14.28 46.55
N CYS A 211 1.72 -14.58 45.36
CA CYS A 211 0.88 -13.62 44.64
C CYS A 211 -0.48 -13.51 45.35
N ASP A 212 -1.00 -12.29 45.49
CA ASP A 212 -2.28 -12.06 46.15
C ASP A 212 -3.47 -12.64 45.36
N ILE A 213 -3.28 -12.89 44.05
CA ILE A 213 -4.29 -13.45 43.13
C ILE A 213 -4.02 -14.94 42.86
N CYS A 214 -2.79 -15.26 42.45
CA CYS A 214 -2.43 -16.61 41.99
C CYS A 214 -1.94 -17.54 43.11
N GLY A 215 -1.73 -17.02 44.31
CA GLY A 215 -1.26 -17.80 45.46
C GLY A 215 0.25 -18.07 45.46
N PRO A 216 0.70 -19.16 46.13
CA PRO A 216 2.11 -19.47 46.37
C PRO A 216 2.97 -19.57 45.10
N GLY A 217 3.84 -18.58 44.85
CA GLY A 217 4.67 -18.54 43.64
C GLY A 217 5.60 -19.75 43.49
N TRP A 218 6.11 -20.26 44.61
CA TRP A 218 7.01 -21.43 44.62
C TRP A 218 6.32 -22.75 44.27
N GLN A 219 4.98 -22.78 44.25
CA GLN A 219 4.21 -23.95 43.83
C GLN A 219 3.78 -23.88 42.36
N PHE A 220 4.14 -22.81 41.64
CA PHE A 220 3.82 -22.72 40.23
C PHE A 220 4.56 -23.81 39.45
N SER A 221 3.83 -24.53 38.58
CA SER A 221 4.35 -25.60 37.72
C SER A 221 4.20 -25.22 36.24
N PRO A 222 5.21 -25.45 35.39
CA PRO A 222 6.45 -26.22 35.64
C PRO A 222 7.58 -25.43 36.28
N THR A 223 7.50 -24.10 36.31
CA THR A 223 8.58 -23.23 36.82
C THR A 223 8.15 -22.46 38.06
N PRO A 224 8.71 -22.74 39.25
CA PRO A 224 8.42 -21.98 40.45
C PRO A 224 8.77 -20.50 40.29
N TRP A 225 7.86 -19.61 40.65
CA TRP A 225 8.13 -18.17 40.70
C TRP A 225 8.94 -17.84 41.97
N LYS A 226 10.27 -17.74 41.80
CA LYS A 226 11.24 -17.33 42.82
C LYS A 226 12.13 -16.17 42.30
N PRO A 227 11.59 -14.94 42.24
CA PRO A 227 12.31 -13.78 41.70
C PRO A 227 13.45 -13.33 42.61
N THR A 228 14.39 -12.55 42.06
CA THR A 228 15.47 -11.93 42.84
C THR A 228 14.99 -10.63 43.52
N ILE A 229 15.62 -10.26 44.64
CA ILE A 229 15.32 -8.99 45.35
C ILE A 229 15.41 -7.79 44.41
N GLU A 230 16.45 -7.73 43.57
CA GLU A 230 16.63 -6.66 42.58
C GLU A 230 15.40 -6.50 41.67
N ARG A 231 14.90 -7.59 41.10
CA ARG A 231 13.74 -7.55 40.20
C ARG A 231 12.46 -7.13 40.92
N LEU A 232 12.29 -7.54 42.17
CA LEU A 232 11.14 -7.15 42.98
C LEU A 232 11.16 -5.65 43.31
N LEU A 233 12.32 -5.10 43.68
CA LEU A 233 12.51 -3.67 43.93
C LEU A 233 12.29 -2.81 42.67
N GLN A 234 12.58 -3.34 41.49
CA GLN A 234 12.24 -2.73 40.20
C GLN A 234 10.74 -2.85 39.83
N GLY A 235 9.92 -3.44 40.70
CA GLY A 235 8.47 -3.53 40.52
C GLY A 235 7.97 -4.75 39.73
N ALA A 236 8.79 -5.79 39.54
CA ALA A 236 8.38 -7.01 38.84
C ALA A 236 7.20 -7.71 39.56
N GLY A 237 6.19 -8.12 38.78
CA GLY A 237 4.98 -8.77 39.28
C GLY A 237 4.91 -10.28 39.03
N CYS A 238 3.76 -10.87 39.34
CA CYS A 238 3.50 -12.30 39.13
C CYS A 238 3.44 -12.65 37.63
N PRO A 239 4.21 -13.65 37.15
CA PRO A 239 4.26 -14.01 35.74
C PRO A 239 2.95 -14.63 35.23
N GLN A 240 2.14 -15.26 36.09
CA GLN A 240 0.83 -15.77 35.71
C GLN A 240 -0.17 -14.63 35.50
N CYS A 241 -0.15 -13.62 36.36
CA CYS A 241 -0.99 -12.41 36.22
C CYS A 241 -0.62 -11.62 34.95
N SER A 242 0.68 -11.53 34.62
CA SER A 242 1.14 -10.83 33.43
C SER A 242 1.03 -11.65 32.14
N GLY A 243 0.58 -12.91 32.20
CA GLY A 243 0.48 -13.79 31.03
C GLY A 243 1.78 -14.36 30.48
N ASN A 244 2.93 -14.12 31.14
CA ASN A 244 4.27 -14.54 30.69
C ASN A 244 4.72 -15.87 31.32
N TYR A 245 3.78 -16.66 31.84
CA TYR A 245 4.07 -17.92 32.51
C TYR A 245 3.96 -19.08 31.54
N ASN A 246 5.04 -19.87 31.38
CA ASN A 246 5.00 -21.07 30.56
C ASN A 246 4.15 -22.13 31.28
N PHE A 247 3.02 -22.54 30.71
CA PHE A 247 2.14 -23.54 31.30
C PHE A 247 2.51 -24.95 30.82
N ASP A 248 2.20 -25.97 31.62
CA ASP A 248 2.26 -27.39 31.22
C ASP A 248 1.37 -27.68 29.99
N TYR A 249 1.80 -28.58 29.11
CA TYR A 249 1.16 -28.95 27.84
C TYR A 249 -0.34 -29.24 28.02
N GLN A 250 -0.71 -30.05 29.02
CA GLN A 250 -2.10 -30.42 29.26
C GLN A 250 -2.99 -29.20 29.54
N ARG A 251 -2.48 -28.22 30.30
CA ARG A 251 -3.22 -27.01 30.63
C ARG A 251 -3.33 -26.07 29.44
N VAL A 252 -2.32 -26.02 28.57
CA VAL A 252 -2.36 -25.26 27.31
C VAL A 252 -3.37 -25.89 26.36
N PHE A 253 -3.32 -27.20 26.19
CA PHE A 253 -4.23 -27.94 25.32
C PHE A 253 -5.70 -27.66 25.66
N LEU A 254 -6.08 -27.73 26.95
CA LEU A 254 -7.44 -27.42 27.42
C LEU A 254 -7.83 -25.95 27.19
N LYS A 255 -6.90 -25.02 27.45
CA LYS A 255 -7.14 -23.57 27.21
C LYS A 255 -7.35 -23.27 25.72
N VAL A 256 -6.56 -23.88 24.85
CA VAL A 256 -6.71 -23.68 23.40
C VAL A 256 -8.01 -24.31 22.92
N SER A 257 -8.29 -25.55 23.31
CA SER A 257 -9.51 -26.27 22.93
C SER A 257 -10.79 -25.52 23.32
N SER A 258 -10.81 -24.88 24.50
CA SER A 258 -11.95 -24.10 24.98
C SER A 258 -12.08 -22.70 24.36
N ALA A 259 -11.02 -22.17 23.76
CA ALA A 259 -11.01 -20.85 23.15
C ALA A 259 -11.26 -20.86 21.63
N LEU A 260 -11.22 -22.04 21.00
CA LEU A 260 -11.51 -22.21 19.59
C LEU A 260 -13.02 -22.10 19.32
N PRO A 261 -13.43 -21.59 18.16
CA PRO A 261 -14.84 -21.57 17.74
C PRO A 261 -15.35 -22.97 17.43
N ASP A 262 -16.66 -23.20 17.56
CA ASP A 262 -17.31 -24.52 17.43
C ASP A 262 -17.01 -25.28 16.12
N ASN A 263 -16.66 -24.56 15.04
CA ASN A 263 -16.31 -25.15 13.75
C ASN A 263 -14.84 -25.61 13.64
N LEU A 264 -14.05 -25.47 14.70
CA LEU A 264 -12.66 -25.86 14.79
C LEU A 264 -12.38 -26.66 16.06
N SER A 265 -11.65 -27.76 15.91
CA SER A 265 -11.15 -28.57 17.02
C SER A 265 -9.62 -28.61 17.00
N LEU A 266 -8.99 -28.47 18.17
CA LEU A 266 -7.58 -28.76 18.35
C LEU A 266 -7.36 -30.27 18.30
N VAL A 267 -6.43 -30.71 17.46
CA VAL A 267 -6.02 -32.12 17.35
C VAL A 267 -4.75 -32.34 18.18
N ASP A 268 -3.72 -31.51 17.96
CA ASP A 268 -2.46 -31.59 18.69
C ASP A 268 -1.68 -30.26 18.64
N ILE A 269 -0.66 -30.15 19.49
CA ILE A 269 0.37 -29.09 19.49
C ILE A 269 1.73 -29.81 19.43
N PRO A 270 2.21 -30.20 18.24
CA PRO A 270 3.46 -30.95 18.10
C PRO A 270 4.63 -30.14 18.66
N GLU A 271 5.50 -30.80 19.42
CA GLU A 271 6.73 -30.23 19.99
C GLU A 271 6.46 -28.91 20.75
N TYR A 272 5.50 -28.92 21.68
CA TYR A 272 5.17 -27.73 22.47
C TYR A 272 6.35 -27.27 23.33
N GLU A 273 6.83 -26.05 23.08
CA GLU A 273 7.88 -25.39 23.85
C GLU A 273 7.37 -24.12 24.53
N ASN A 274 6.56 -23.35 23.80
CA ASN A 274 6.13 -22.01 24.20
C ASN A 274 4.90 -21.53 23.40
N SER A 275 4.55 -20.25 23.54
CA SER A 275 3.38 -19.63 22.88
C SER A 275 3.48 -19.51 21.35
N GLU A 276 4.66 -19.71 20.76
CA GLU A 276 4.86 -19.73 19.30
C GLU A 276 4.67 -21.12 18.69
N SER A 277 4.58 -22.18 19.50
CA SER A 277 4.33 -23.55 19.04
C SER A 277 3.07 -23.62 18.16
N ARG A 278 3.13 -24.50 17.16
CA ARG A 278 2.15 -24.59 16.06
C ARG A 278 0.99 -25.51 16.44
N LEU A 279 -0.23 -25.11 16.08
CA LEU A 279 -1.45 -25.86 16.35
C LEU A 279 -1.83 -26.72 15.15
N MET A 280 -2.16 -27.99 15.39
CA MET A 280 -2.83 -28.85 14.42
C MET A 280 -4.34 -28.74 14.64
N LEU A 281 -5.03 -28.07 13.70
CA LEU A 281 -6.45 -27.80 13.79
C LEU A 281 -7.24 -28.59 12.74
N ARG A 282 -8.39 -29.14 13.14
CA ARG A 282 -9.36 -29.76 12.23
C ARG A 282 -10.60 -28.88 12.14
N CYS A 283 -10.99 -28.53 10.92
CA CYS A 283 -12.21 -27.80 10.63
C CYS A 283 -13.35 -28.78 10.30
N VAL A 284 -14.53 -28.57 10.86
CA VAL A 284 -15.71 -29.43 10.59
C VAL A 284 -16.07 -29.47 9.10
N VAL A 285 -15.92 -28.36 8.38
CA VAL A 285 -16.29 -28.25 6.96
C VAL A 285 -15.14 -28.63 6.03
N HIS A 286 -13.89 -28.36 6.42
CA HIS A 286 -12.73 -28.42 5.52
C HIS A 286 -11.67 -29.47 5.91
N GLY A 287 -11.95 -30.28 6.94
CA GLY A 287 -11.06 -31.35 7.38
C GLY A 287 -9.78 -30.86 8.06
N GLU A 288 -8.70 -31.61 7.88
CA GLU A 288 -7.42 -31.43 8.55
C GLU A 288 -6.64 -30.27 7.93
N CYS A 289 -6.45 -29.18 8.69
CA CYS A 289 -5.94 -27.94 8.11
C CYS A 289 -4.46 -28.01 7.72
N TRP A 290 -3.71 -28.96 8.30
CA TRP A 290 -2.30 -29.19 8.00
C TRP A 290 -2.09 -30.03 6.73
N GLU A 291 -3.11 -30.73 6.25
CA GLU A 291 -3.04 -31.54 5.02
C GLU A 291 -3.41 -30.76 3.75
N TRP A 292 -3.83 -29.50 3.89
CA TRP A 292 -4.10 -28.64 2.75
C TRP A 292 -2.84 -28.42 1.91
N ALA A 293 -3.00 -28.21 0.59
CA ALA A 293 -1.88 -27.89 -0.30
C ALA A 293 -1.05 -26.69 0.19
N ARG A 294 -1.69 -25.75 0.91
CA ARG A 294 -1.01 -24.79 1.79
C ARG A 294 -1.40 -25.05 3.25
N PRO A 295 -0.58 -25.78 4.02
CA PRO A 295 -0.90 -26.12 5.40
C PRO A 295 -1.16 -24.88 6.26
N TRP A 296 -2.23 -24.92 7.06
CA TRP A 296 -2.52 -23.87 8.02
C TRP A 296 -2.34 -24.38 9.45
N MET A 297 -1.26 -23.92 10.08
CA MET A 297 -0.91 -24.22 11.47
C MET A 297 -0.61 -22.91 12.23
N PRO A 298 -1.63 -22.27 12.83
CA PRO A 298 -1.44 -21.04 13.60
C PRO A 298 -0.68 -21.31 14.90
N SER A 299 -0.11 -20.27 15.49
CA SER A 299 0.61 -20.34 16.77
C SER A 299 -0.34 -20.22 17.98
N VAL A 300 0.05 -20.76 19.14
CA VAL A 300 -0.74 -20.73 20.39
C VAL A 300 -1.12 -19.30 20.80
N ASN A 301 -0.23 -18.32 20.65
CA ASN A 301 -0.49 -16.91 20.96
C ASN A 301 -1.62 -16.28 20.11
N LYS A 302 -1.94 -16.85 18.94
CA LYS A 302 -2.97 -16.36 18.02
C LYS A 302 -4.34 -16.97 18.27
N VAL A 303 -4.50 -17.91 19.19
CA VAL A 303 -5.76 -18.65 19.41
C VAL A 303 -6.97 -17.72 19.58
N ARG A 304 -6.82 -16.65 20.35
CA ARG A 304 -7.91 -15.69 20.61
C ARG A 304 -8.36 -14.90 19.39
N THR A 305 -7.54 -14.82 18.34
CA THR A 305 -7.90 -14.12 17.09
C THR A 305 -8.50 -15.05 16.04
N ILE A 306 -8.46 -16.37 16.28
CA ILE A 306 -9.02 -17.37 15.37
C ILE A 306 -10.55 -17.37 15.50
N LYS A 307 -11.23 -16.84 14.48
CA LYS A 307 -12.70 -16.87 14.36
C LYS A 307 -13.21 -18.05 13.52
N GLY A 308 -12.30 -18.74 12.83
CA GLY A 308 -12.60 -19.81 11.90
C GLY A 308 -11.36 -20.17 11.09
N CYS A 309 -11.44 -21.23 10.28
CA CYS A 309 -10.31 -21.64 9.46
C CYS A 309 -10.09 -20.70 8.26
N LEU A 310 -8.89 -20.71 7.67
CA LEU A 310 -8.59 -19.80 6.54
C LEU A 310 -9.58 -19.98 5.36
N LYS A 311 -10.06 -21.21 5.11
CA LYS A 311 -11.05 -21.48 4.05
C LYS A 311 -12.42 -20.91 4.42
N CYS A 312 -12.89 -21.08 5.66
CA CYS A 312 -14.15 -20.49 6.15
C CYS A 312 -14.15 -18.95 6.11
N ASN A 313 -13.03 -18.33 6.49
CA ASN A 313 -12.91 -16.88 6.54
C ASN A 313 -12.53 -16.24 5.18
N GLY A 314 -12.44 -17.04 4.10
CA GLY A 314 -12.07 -16.55 2.77
C GLY A 314 -10.63 -16.04 2.64
N GLN A 315 -9.76 -16.34 3.61
CA GLN A 315 -8.36 -15.92 3.64
C GLN A 315 -7.39 -16.98 3.07
N TYR A 316 -7.89 -18.19 2.80
CA TYR A 316 -7.08 -19.25 2.20
C TYR A 316 -6.72 -18.93 0.75
N GLN A 317 -5.42 -18.83 0.49
CA GLN A 317 -4.91 -18.67 -0.87
C GLN A 317 -4.77 -20.05 -1.51
N LYS A 318 -5.69 -20.37 -2.41
CA LYS A 318 -5.63 -21.61 -3.19
C LYS A 318 -4.36 -21.67 -4.04
N THR A 319 -3.83 -22.87 -4.23
CA THR A 319 -2.80 -23.11 -5.23
C THR A 319 -3.38 -23.00 -6.66
N GLU A 320 -2.51 -22.95 -7.66
CA GLU A 320 -2.93 -22.93 -9.06
C GLU A 320 -3.73 -24.19 -9.45
N PRO A 321 -3.29 -25.42 -9.14
CA PRO A 321 -4.06 -26.63 -9.40
C PRO A 321 -5.43 -26.65 -8.68
N GLU A 322 -5.48 -26.29 -7.39
CA GLU A 322 -6.76 -26.23 -6.64
C GLU A 322 -7.74 -25.22 -7.26
N SER A 323 -7.23 -24.11 -7.79
CA SER A 323 -8.06 -23.10 -8.45
C SER A 323 -8.56 -23.58 -9.79
N LEU A 324 -7.70 -24.23 -10.58
CA LEU A 324 -8.04 -24.77 -11.89
C LEU A 324 -9.13 -25.84 -11.80
N GLU A 325 -8.97 -26.80 -10.89
CA GLU A 325 -9.96 -27.86 -10.66
C GLU A 325 -11.32 -27.28 -10.26
N ARG A 326 -11.33 -26.35 -9.29
CA ARG A 326 -12.55 -25.68 -8.87
C ARG A 326 -13.22 -24.93 -10.03
N LEU A 327 -12.46 -24.20 -10.83
CA LEU A 327 -13.01 -23.41 -11.93
C LEU A 327 -13.64 -24.30 -13.00
N ASN A 328 -13.04 -25.45 -13.30
CA ASN A 328 -13.62 -26.43 -14.23
C ASN A 328 -14.87 -27.14 -13.68
N GLN A 329 -15.10 -27.13 -12.36
CA GLN A 329 -16.35 -27.65 -11.77
C GLN A 329 -17.52 -26.66 -11.87
N VAL A 330 -17.23 -25.36 -12.00
CA VAL A 330 -18.26 -24.28 -11.95
C VAL A 330 -18.41 -23.50 -13.25
N CYS A 331 -17.54 -23.73 -14.23
CA CYS A 331 -17.59 -23.03 -15.50
C CYS A 331 -18.85 -23.39 -16.29
N ALA A 332 -19.24 -22.51 -17.20
CA ALA A 332 -20.38 -22.74 -18.08
C ALA A 332 -20.17 -23.97 -18.98
N GLU A 333 -21.26 -24.58 -19.44
CA GLU A 333 -21.22 -25.70 -20.37
C GLU A 333 -20.46 -25.33 -21.67
N GLY A 334 -19.66 -26.26 -22.19
CA GLY A 334 -18.83 -26.06 -23.38
C GLY A 334 -17.62 -25.14 -23.16
N ILE A 335 -17.27 -24.84 -21.91
CA ILE A 335 -16.10 -24.03 -21.53
C ILE A 335 -15.15 -24.85 -20.66
N THR A 336 -13.86 -24.81 -21.01
CA THR A 336 -12.79 -25.44 -20.21
C THR A 336 -11.74 -24.39 -19.85
N VAL A 337 -11.39 -24.30 -18.57
CA VAL A 337 -10.25 -23.51 -18.11
C VAL A 337 -9.01 -24.40 -18.19
N VAL A 338 -8.07 -24.05 -19.07
CA VAL A 338 -6.85 -24.84 -19.31
C VAL A 338 -5.67 -24.39 -18.45
N GLY A 339 -5.76 -23.19 -17.87
CA GLY A 339 -4.72 -22.65 -17.01
C GLY A 339 -4.88 -21.14 -16.80
N PHE A 340 -3.78 -20.49 -16.45
CA PHE A 340 -3.74 -19.05 -16.22
C PHE A 340 -2.58 -18.42 -17.00
N LYS A 341 -2.76 -17.19 -17.47
CA LYS A 341 -1.66 -16.42 -18.06
C LYS A 341 -0.61 -16.07 -16.99
N VAL A 342 -1.10 -15.67 -15.81
CA VAL A 342 -0.34 -15.43 -14.58
C VAL A 342 -1.24 -15.79 -13.41
N PHE A 343 -0.76 -16.60 -12.47
CA PHE A 343 -1.53 -16.99 -11.29
C PHE A 343 -1.32 -16.03 -10.12
N CYS A 344 -2.37 -15.27 -9.78
CA CYS A 344 -2.41 -14.31 -8.66
C CYS A 344 -3.76 -14.38 -7.90
N GLY A 345 -4.26 -15.61 -7.68
CA GLY A 345 -5.53 -15.83 -6.97
C GLY A 345 -6.73 -15.34 -7.79
N ASN A 346 -7.64 -14.57 -7.18
CA ASN A 346 -8.85 -14.10 -7.86
C ASN A 346 -8.60 -13.04 -8.95
N ALA A 347 -7.42 -12.42 -8.97
CA ALA A 347 -7.01 -11.49 -10.03
C ALA A 347 -6.38 -12.19 -11.24
N SER A 348 -6.23 -13.52 -11.20
CA SER A 348 -5.63 -14.29 -12.30
C SER A 348 -6.42 -14.10 -13.59
N LEU A 349 -5.72 -14.14 -14.72
CA LEU A 349 -6.34 -14.14 -16.04
C LEU A 349 -6.41 -15.58 -16.53
N CYS A 350 -7.61 -16.14 -16.62
CA CYS A 350 -7.86 -17.52 -17.03
C CYS A 350 -7.64 -17.68 -18.54
N LEU A 351 -6.95 -18.76 -18.92
CA LEU A 351 -6.89 -19.24 -20.30
C LEU A 351 -8.07 -20.20 -20.49
N VAL A 352 -8.99 -19.81 -21.38
CA VAL A 352 -10.28 -20.47 -21.54
C VAL A 352 -10.47 -20.96 -22.96
N GLU A 353 -10.82 -22.24 -23.12
CA GLU A 353 -11.21 -22.83 -24.40
C GLU A 353 -12.72 -23.00 -24.46
N CYS A 354 -13.30 -22.65 -25.60
CA CYS A 354 -14.72 -22.84 -25.89
C CYS A 354 -14.87 -23.92 -26.96
N GLU A 355 -15.74 -24.90 -26.73
CA GLU A 355 -15.93 -26.03 -27.65
C GLU A 355 -16.31 -25.57 -29.07
N SER A 356 -17.17 -24.55 -29.20
CA SER A 356 -17.66 -24.08 -30.50
C SER A 356 -16.78 -23.02 -31.16
N HIS A 357 -15.89 -22.36 -30.41
CA HIS A 357 -15.11 -21.22 -30.91
C HIS A 357 -13.59 -21.37 -30.74
N GLY A 358 -13.13 -22.45 -30.10
CA GLY A 358 -11.74 -22.71 -29.79
C GLY A 358 -11.17 -21.85 -28.66
N PRO A 359 -9.85 -21.64 -28.65
CA PRO A 359 -9.15 -20.90 -27.60
C PRO A 359 -9.53 -19.41 -27.55
N GLY A 360 -10.13 -18.99 -26.43
CA GLY A 360 -10.60 -17.62 -26.22
C GLY A 360 -9.47 -16.57 -26.22
N TRP A 361 -8.26 -16.96 -25.82
CA TRP A 361 -7.10 -16.07 -25.84
C TRP A 361 -6.55 -15.80 -27.25
N LEU A 362 -7.00 -16.55 -28.27
CA LEU A 362 -6.66 -16.34 -29.68
C LEU A 362 -7.71 -15.55 -30.45
N PHE A 363 -8.79 -15.10 -29.80
CA PHE A 363 -9.77 -14.21 -30.42
C PHE A 363 -9.11 -12.86 -30.77
N GLY A 364 -9.61 -12.17 -31.80
CA GLY A 364 -9.11 -10.84 -32.16
C GLY A 364 -9.13 -9.86 -30.97
N HIS A 365 -10.16 -9.96 -30.12
CA HIS A 365 -10.14 -9.43 -28.76
C HIS A 365 -10.03 -10.60 -27.76
N PRO A 366 -8.85 -10.84 -27.15
CA PRO A 366 -8.63 -11.98 -26.28
C PRO A 366 -9.60 -12.06 -25.11
N TYR A 367 -10.26 -13.21 -24.95
CA TYR A 367 -11.09 -13.51 -23.80
C TYR A 367 -10.25 -14.11 -22.68
N LEU A 368 -9.94 -13.29 -21.67
CA LEU A 368 -9.13 -13.62 -20.50
C LEU A 368 -9.90 -13.28 -19.22
N PRO A 369 -10.97 -14.03 -18.88
CA PRO A 369 -11.80 -13.73 -17.71
C PRO A 369 -11.06 -14.00 -16.41
N THR A 370 -11.50 -13.37 -15.32
CA THR A 370 -11.02 -13.69 -13.97
C THR A 370 -11.76 -14.91 -13.40
N PRO A 371 -11.20 -15.60 -12.39
CA PRO A 371 -11.87 -16.67 -11.65
C PRO A 371 -13.28 -16.30 -11.15
N ASP A 372 -13.49 -15.05 -10.77
CA ASP A 372 -14.79 -14.55 -10.30
C ASP A 372 -15.84 -14.54 -11.44
N ILE A 373 -15.45 -14.11 -12.65
CA ILE A 373 -16.33 -14.12 -13.83
C ILE A 373 -16.73 -15.56 -14.18
N ILE A 374 -15.77 -16.48 -14.18
CA ILE A 374 -16.03 -17.91 -14.44
C ILE A 374 -16.92 -18.51 -13.35
N SER A 375 -16.66 -18.22 -12.07
CA SER A 375 -17.45 -18.74 -10.95
C SER A 375 -18.90 -18.27 -10.94
N LYS A 376 -19.20 -17.14 -11.59
CA LYS A 376 -20.58 -16.65 -11.81
C LYS A 376 -21.29 -17.33 -12.98
N GLY A 377 -20.64 -18.27 -13.66
CA GLY A 377 -21.20 -19.02 -14.78
C GLY A 377 -21.19 -18.25 -16.11
N HIS A 378 -20.38 -17.20 -16.25
CA HIS A 378 -20.25 -16.52 -17.54
C HIS A 378 -19.49 -17.40 -18.54
N GLY A 379 -20.14 -17.73 -19.66
CA GLY A 379 -19.58 -18.52 -20.75
C GLY A 379 -18.77 -17.70 -21.77
N CYS A 380 -18.58 -18.26 -22.95
CA CYS A 380 -17.87 -17.60 -24.04
C CYS A 380 -18.66 -16.38 -24.58
N PRO A 381 -18.02 -15.21 -24.75
CA PRO A 381 -18.69 -14.01 -25.25
C PRO A 381 -19.20 -14.15 -26.69
N LYS A 382 -18.59 -15.01 -27.51
CA LYS A 382 -19.08 -15.31 -28.87
C LYS A 382 -20.38 -16.11 -28.81
N CYS A 383 -20.49 -17.12 -27.94
CA CYS A 383 -21.73 -17.88 -27.72
C CYS A 383 -22.87 -16.98 -27.23
N ALA A 384 -22.57 -16.07 -26.30
CA ALA A 384 -23.56 -15.15 -25.75
C ALA A 384 -23.97 -14.00 -26.70
N GLY A 385 -23.31 -13.87 -27.86
CA GLY A 385 -23.54 -12.74 -28.79
C GLY A 385 -23.07 -11.38 -28.24
N LEU A 386 -22.23 -11.37 -27.22
CA LEU A 386 -21.68 -10.17 -26.57
C LEU A 386 -20.27 -9.82 -27.08
N TYR A 387 -19.66 -10.69 -27.87
CA TYR A 387 -18.35 -10.45 -28.48
C TYR A 387 -18.42 -9.31 -29.50
N ASN A 388 -17.57 -8.30 -29.32
CA ASN A 388 -17.37 -7.27 -30.32
C ASN A 388 -16.18 -7.66 -31.19
N PRO A 389 -16.38 -7.96 -32.50
CA PRO A 389 -15.29 -8.37 -33.37
C PRO A 389 -14.36 -7.20 -33.70
N THR A 390 -13.11 -7.55 -34.06
CA THR A 390 -12.19 -6.61 -34.69
C THR A 390 -12.70 -6.21 -36.09
N PRO A 391 -12.26 -5.08 -36.67
CA PRO A 391 -12.66 -4.69 -38.03
C PRO A 391 -12.38 -5.79 -39.06
N SER A 392 -11.22 -6.45 -38.99
CA SER A 392 -10.86 -7.54 -39.90
C SER A 392 -11.74 -8.77 -39.73
N GLU A 393 -12.02 -9.20 -38.49
CA GLU A 393 -12.95 -10.32 -38.23
C GLU A 393 -14.35 -10.02 -38.79
N LEU A 394 -14.83 -8.79 -38.62
CA LEU A 394 -16.14 -8.37 -39.10
C LEU A 394 -16.19 -8.31 -40.64
N ILE A 395 -15.13 -7.85 -41.31
CA ILE A 395 -15.06 -7.84 -42.78
C ILE A 395 -15.18 -9.27 -43.30
N CYS A 396 -14.37 -10.20 -42.78
CA CYS A 396 -14.43 -11.60 -43.15
C CYS A 396 -15.83 -12.21 -42.92
N GLU A 397 -16.47 -11.87 -41.78
CA GLU A 397 -17.83 -12.31 -41.48
C GLU A 397 -18.84 -11.79 -42.52
N ILE A 398 -18.82 -10.49 -42.82
CA ILE A 398 -19.75 -9.85 -43.77
C ILE A 398 -19.55 -10.41 -45.18
N GLU A 399 -18.30 -10.58 -45.63
CA GLU A 399 -17.97 -11.16 -46.92
C GLU A 399 -18.42 -12.63 -47.02
N ALA A 400 -18.24 -13.42 -45.96
CA ALA A 400 -18.72 -14.79 -45.90
C ALA A 400 -20.26 -14.88 -45.98
N LEU A 401 -20.97 -14.01 -45.25
CA LEU A 401 -22.44 -13.90 -45.33
C LEU A 401 -22.92 -13.41 -46.72
N GLY A 402 -22.08 -12.63 -47.40
CA GLY A 402 -22.34 -11.99 -48.68
C GLY A 402 -22.07 -12.85 -49.90
N LYS A 403 -21.30 -13.95 -49.78
CA LYS A 403 -20.71 -14.77 -50.87
C LYS A 403 -21.47 -14.80 -52.21
N HIS A 404 -22.79 -15.02 -52.21
CA HIS A 404 -23.63 -15.07 -53.42
C HIS A 404 -24.71 -13.98 -53.53
N ARG A 405 -24.76 -13.04 -52.59
CA ARG A 405 -25.82 -12.03 -52.45
C ARG A 405 -25.32 -10.60 -52.62
N TYR A 406 -24.17 -10.29 -52.04
CA TYR A 406 -23.60 -8.94 -52.05
C TYR A 406 -22.09 -8.96 -51.81
N ARG A 407 -21.43 -7.86 -52.16
CA ARG A 407 -20.03 -7.59 -51.83
C ARG A 407 -19.93 -6.36 -50.93
N LEU A 408 -18.96 -6.33 -50.03
CA LEU A 408 -18.69 -5.17 -49.21
C LEU A 408 -18.08 -4.06 -50.09
N VAL A 409 -18.62 -2.84 -50.01
CA VAL A 409 -18.14 -1.70 -50.81
C VAL A 409 -16.94 -1.03 -50.14
N SER A 410 -17.01 -0.90 -48.82
CA SER A 410 -15.98 -0.23 -48.03
C SER A 410 -15.87 -0.86 -46.64
N PRO A 411 -14.69 -0.75 -45.98
CA PRO A 411 -14.52 -1.22 -44.62
C PRO A 411 -15.53 -0.58 -43.65
N PRO A 412 -16.08 -1.34 -42.70
CA PRO A 412 -17.05 -0.83 -41.74
C PRO A 412 -16.43 0.25 -40.84
N VAL A 413 -17.09 1.40 -40.72
CA VAL A 413 -16.67 2.50 -39.84
C VAL A 413 -16.75 2.12 -38.35
N SER A 414 -17.59 1.16 -38.01
CA SER A 414 -17.80 0.69 -36.64
C SER A 414 -18.18 -0.79 -36.61
N THR A 415 -17.67 -1.52 -35.62
CA THR A 415 -17.94 -2.95 -35.45
C THR A 415 -19.20 -3.27 -34.63
N LYS A 416 -19.91 -2.24 -34.14
CA LYS A 416 -21.13 -2.43 -33.36
C LYS A 416 -22.25 -3.05 -34.19
N ALA A 417 -23.02 -3.95 -33.58
CA ALA A 417 -24.09 -4.72 -34.21
C ALA A 417 -25.18 -3.90 -34.96
N HIS A 418 -25.41 -2.65 -34.54
CA HIS A 418 -26.39 -1.75 -35.15
C HIS A 418 -25.79 -0.74 -36.13
N SER A 419 -24.47 -0.75 -36.30
CA SER A 419 -23.80 0.08 -37.29
C SER A 419 -24.21 -0.35 -38.69
N ARG A 420 -24.25 0.64 -39.58
CA ARG A 420 -24.54 0.44 -41.01
C ARG A 420 -23.24 0.20 -41.77
N VAL A 421 -23.32 -0.62 -42.80
CA VAL A 421 -22.22 -0.96 -43.69
C VAL A 421 -22.72 -0.86 -45.12
N ASP A 422 -21.92 -0.35 -46.06
CA ASP A 422 -22.33 -0.25 -47.45
C ASP A 422 -22.00 -1.55 -48.18
N VAL A 423 -23.03 -2.20 -48.72
CA VAL A 423 -22.90 -3.43 -49.49
C VAL A 423 -23.54 -3.26 -50.87
N GLN A 424 -22.95 -3.90 -51.87
CA GLN A 424 -23.40 -3.86 -53.26
C GLN A 424 -23.99 -5.21 -53.64
N CYS A 425 -25.19 -5.22 -54.22
CA CYS A 425 -25.84 -6.46 -54.63
C CYS A 425 -25.09 -7.07 -55.81
N ILE A 426 -24.93 -8.39 -55.81
CA ILE A 426 -24.31 -9.10 -56.95
C ILE A 426 -25.29 -9.20 -58.14
N HIS A 427 -26.60 -9.05 -57.92
CA HIS A 427 -27.61 -9.19 -58.97
C HIS A 427 -27.96 -7.87 -59.66
N ASP A 428 -28.23 -6.82 -58.89
CA ASP A 428 -28.69 -5.53 -59.43
C ASP A 428 -27.65 -4.40 -59.32
N ASN A 429 -26.45 -4.70 -58.79
CA ASN A 429 -25.35 -3.75 -58.55
C ASN A 429 -25.71 -2.54 -57.67
N LYS A 430 -26.91 -2.50 -57.07
CA LYS A 430 -27.32 -1.39 -56.21
C LYS A 430 -26.61 -1.48 -54.86
N ILE A 431 -26.19 -0.31 -54.39
CA ILE A 431 -25.57 -0.14 -53.09
C ILE A 431 -26.68 0.16 -52.07
N TRP A 432 -26.66 -0.52 -50.93
CA TRP A 432 -27.51 -0.19 -49.80
C TRP A 432 -26.76 -0.34 -48.48
N SER A 433 -27.27 0.34 -47.44
CA SER A 433 -26.60 0.44 -46.14
C SER A 433 -27.37 -0.30 -45.03
N PRO A 434 -27.37 -1.64 -44.97
CA PRO A 434 -28.05 -2.41 -43.93
C PRO A 434 -27.32 -2.31 -42.60
N LYS A 435 -28.03 -2.61 -41.50
CA LYS A 435 -27.39 -2.88 -40.20
C LYS A 435 -26.69 -4.23 -40.26
N ILE A 436 -25.54 -4.37 -39.59
CA ILE A 436 -24.81 -5.65 -39.49
C ILE A 436 -25.71 -6.79 -38.97
N THR A 437 -26.54 -6.50 -37.96
CA THR A 437 -27.56 -7.43 -37.44
C THR A 437 -28.57 -7.92 -38.48
N GLN A 438 -28.92 -7.09 -39.48
CA GLN A 438 -29.81 -7.51 -40.56
C GLN A 438 -29.09 -8.47 -41.52
N LEU A 439 -27.82 -8.22 -41.82
CA LEU A 439 -27.02 -9.14 -42.64
C LEU A 439 -26.88 -10.52 -41.99
N ARG A 440 -26.61 -10.57 -40.67
CA ARG A 440 -26.57 -11.82 -39.88
C ARG A 440 -27.87 -12.60 -39.91
N ARG A 441 -29.01 -11.91 -39.92
CA ARG A 441 -30.35 -12.51 -40.07
C ARG A 441 -30.68 -12.92 -41.51
N GLY A 442 -29.77 -12.69 -42.45
CA GLY A 442 -29.92 -13.08 -43.84
C GLY A 442 -30.71 -12.09 -44.71
N HIS A 443 -30.91 -10.84 -44.28
CA HIS A 443 -31.53 -9.83 -45.15
C HIS A 443 -30.65 -9.55 -46.38
N GLY A 444 -31.28 -9.59 -47.56
CA GLY A 444 -30.64 -9.29 -48.85
C GLY A 444 -30.94 -7.88 -49.37
N CYS A 445 -30.71 -7.68 -50.67
CA CYS A 445 -30.99 -6.41 -51.33
C CYS A 445 -32.49 -6.06 -51.25
N PRO A 446 -32.87 -4.83 -50.81
CA PRO A 446 -34.27 -4.42 -50.68
C PRO A 446 -34.98 -4.21 -52.02
N VAL A 447 -34.25 -4.06 -53.13
CA VAL A 447 -34.82 -3.96 -54.48
C VAL A 447 -35.16 -5.36 -54.98
N CYS A 448 -34.18 -6.26 -55.01
CA CYS A 448 -34.41 -7.68 -55.31
C CYS A 448 -35.54 -8.27 -54.44
N GLY A 449 -35.53 -8.03 -53.12
CA GLY A 449 -36.57 -8.56 -52.22
C GLY A 449 -37.99 -8.10 -52.56
N ARG A 450 -38.18 -6.86 -53.01
CA ARG A 450 -39.50 -6.33 -53.43
C ARG A 450 -39.97 -6.96 -54.74
N SER A 451 -39.10 -7.02 -55.75
CA SER A 451 -39.42 -7.66 -57.04
C SER A 451 -39.78 -9.14 -56.85
N LEU A 452 -39.02 -9.85 -56.00
CA LEU A 452 -39.30 -11.23 -55.65
C LEU A 452 -40.64 -11.39 -54.92
N SER A 453 -40.95 -10.52 -53.97
CA SER A 453 -42.21 -10.59 -53.22
C SER A 453 -43.43 -10.46 -54.14
N ASN A 454 -43.38 -9.51 -55.10
CA ASN A 454 -44.45 -9.33 -56.09
C ASN A 454 -44.61 -10.57 -57.00
N ILE A 455 -43.50 -11.16 -57.43
CA ILE A 455 -43.54 -12.39 -58.23
C ILE A 455 -44.08 -13.56 -57.42
N MET A 456 -43.73 -13.68 -56.14
CA MET A 456 -44.22 -14.75 -55.25
C MET A 456 -45.72 -14.66 -55.03
N GLU A 457 -46.23 -13.48 -54.68
CA GLU A 457 -47.65 -13.24 -54.49
C GLU A 457 -48.45 -13.63 -55.74
N VAL A 458 -47.95 -13.24 -56.92
CA VAL A 458 -48.58 -13.58 -58.20
C VAL A 458 -48.44 -15.07 -58.53
N ARG A 459 -47.28 -15.69 -58.27
CA ARG A 459 -47.05 -17.12 -58.52
C ARG A 459 -47.97 -17.99 -57.68
N ASP A 460 -48.20 -17.65 -56.42
CA ASP A 460 -48.95 -18.50 -55.51
C ASP A 460 -50.48 -18.36 -55.69
N SER A 461 -50.95 -17.39 -56.51
CA SER A 461 -52.36 -17.19 -56.86
C SER A 461 -52.60 -17.33 -58.36
N LEU A 462 -53.26 -18.41 -58.77
CA LEU A 462 -53.60 -18.67 -60.17
C LEU A 462 -54.42 -17.54 -60.81
N GLU A 463 -55.31 -16.90 -60.03
CA GLU A 463 -56.11 -15.75 -60.47
C GLU A 463 -55.24 -14.54 -60.81
N LEU A 464 -54.23 -14.26 -59.99
CA LEU A 464 -53.30 -13.16 -60.22
C LEU A 464 -52.35 -13.44 -61.38
N GLN A 465 -51.97 -14.70 -61.63
CA GLN A 465 -51.07 -15.05 -62.73
C GLN A 465 -51.65 -14.67 -64.09
N VAL A 466 -52.93 -14.95 -64.32
CA VAL A 466 -53.56 -14.87 -65.65
C VAL A 466 -54.07 -13.47 -66.01
N LEU A 467 -54.02 -12.51 -65.09
CA LEU A 467 -54.48 -11.14 -65.35
C LEU A 467 -53.75 -10.54 -66.56
N PRO A 468 -54.47 -9.85 -67.48
CA PRO A 468 -53.85 -9.24 -68.65
C PRO A 468 -52.91 -8.11 -68.24
N ARG A 469 -51.70 -8.13 -68.76
CA ARG A 469 -50.68 -7.12 -68.49
C ARG A 469 -49.80 -6.91 -69.72
N ARG A 470 -49.30 -5.68 -69.88
CA ARG A 470 -48.34 -5.34 -70.92
C ARG A 470 -46.96 -5.21 -70.31
N VAL A 471 -45.96 -5.83 -70.93
CA VAL A 471 -44.55 -5.48 -70.72
C VAL A 471 -44.11 -4.58 -71.87
N TYR A 472 -43.41 -3.50 -71.57
CA TYR A 472 -43.01 -2.50 -72.56
C TYR A 472 -41.53 -2.13 -72.45
N TRP A 473 -40.99 -1.69 -73.58
CA TRP A 473 -39.66 -1.12 -73.74
C TRP A 473 -39.80 0.25 -74.41
N ILE A 474 -39.37 1.32 -73.74
CA ILE A 474 -39.55 2.69 -74.21
C ILE A 474 -38.21 3.41 -74.27
N HIS A 475 -37.96 4.07 -75.39
CA HIS A 475 -36.85 5.00 -75.59
C HIS A 475 -37.32 6.41 -75.28
N PHE A 476 -36.75 7.00 -74.24
CA PHE A 476 -36.95 8.38 -73.84
C PHE A 476 -35.80 9.27 -74.30
N LYS A 477 -36.14 10.53 -74.59
CA LYS A 477 -35.19 11.61 -74.80
C LYS A 477 -35.56 12.82 -73.95
N THR A 478 -34.60 13.35 -73.21
CA THR A 478 -34.78 14.59 -72.45
C THR A 478 -34.70 15.80 -73.38
N SER A 479 -35.26 16.94 -72.98
CA SER A 479 -35.11 18.21 -73.69
C SER A 479 -33.65 18.65 -73.86
N GLU A 480 -32.76 18.17 -72.99
CA GLU A 480 -31.31 18.41 -73.02
C GLU A 480 -30.56 17.47 -73.98
N GLY A 481 -31.28 16.55 -74.64
CA GLY A 481 -30.74 15.63 -75.63
C GLY A 481 -30.25 14.29 -75.09
N GLN A 482 -30.33 14.04 -73.78
CA GLN A 482 -29.96 12.77 -73.18
C GLN A 482 -30.97 11.68 -73.56
N SER A 483 -30.48 10.55 -74.06
CA SER A 483 -31.30 9.37 -74.36
C SER A 483 -31.18 8.30 -73.27
N PHE A 484 -32.27 7.62 -72.96
CA PHE A 484 -32.30 6.48 -72.05
C PHE A 484 -33.47 5.55 -72.35
N TRP A 485 -33.39 4.31 -71.88
CA TRP A 485 -34.40 3.28 -72.14
C TRP A 485 -35.05 2.82 -70.85
N LYS A 486 -36.30 2.38 -70.91
CA LYS A 486 -37.08 1.90 -69.77
C LYS A 486 -37.80 0.60 -70.10
N ILE A 487 -37.60 -0.42 -69.25
CA ILE A 487 -38.50 -1.58 -69.15
C ILE A 487 -39.60 -1.27 -68.14
N GLY A 488 -40.80 -1.79 -68.37
CA GLY A 488 -41.81 -1.77 -67.33
C GLY A 488 -43.05 -2.58 -67.65
N VAL A 489 -43.94 -2.70 -66.67
CA VAL A 489 -45.24 -3.37 -66.83
C VAL A 489 -46.42 -2.43 -66.55
N THR A 490 -47.55 -2.64 -67.23
CA THR A 490 -48.78 -1.85 -67.03
C THR A 490 -50.03 -2.65 -67.36
N GLN A 491 -51.13 -2.37 -66.65
CA GLN A 491 -52.47 -2.87 -67.00
C GLN A 491 -53.20 -1.94 -67.98
N TYR A 492 -52.75 -0.69 -68.10
CA TYR A 492 -53.35 0.34 -68.95
C TYR A 492 -52.66 0.44 -70.32
N SER A 493 -53.24 1.21 -71.24
CA SER A 493 -52.53 1.57 -72.49
C SER A 493 -51.29 2.41 -72.19
N LEU A 494 -50.29 2.37 -73.08
CA LEU A 494 -49.09 3.22 -72.93
C LEU A 494 -49.44 4.71 -72.92
N SER A 495 -50.45 5.14 -73.70
CA SER A 495 -50.97 6.51 -73.67
C SER A 495 -51.56 6.92 -72.31
N THR A 496 -52.16 5.98 -71.58
CA THR A 496 -52.70 6.20 -70.24
C THR A 496 -51.59 6.17 -69.18
N ARG A 497 -50.62 5.25 -69.33
CA ARG A 497 -49.47 5.13 -68.41
C ARG A 497 -48.52 6.34 -68.52
N PHE A 498 -48.34 6.88 -69.72
CA PHE A 498 -47.44 7.98 -70.04
C PHE A 498 -48.23 9.18 -70.58
N LEU A 499 -49.03 9.81 -69.70
CA LEU A 499 -49.82 10.99 -70.05
C LEU A 499 -48.92 12.11 -70.57
N ARG A 500 -49.32 12.73 -71.69
CA ARG A 500 -48.55 13.82 -72.33
C ARG A 500 -48.28 14.98 -71.37
N CYS A 501 -49.21 15.32 -70.49
CA CYS A 501 -49.02 16.36 -69.50
C CYS A 501 -47.91 16.05 -68.49
N ASN A 502 -47.71 14.78 -68.12
CA ASN A 502 -46.65 14.37 -67.19
C ASN A 502 -45.30 14.32 -67.90
N LEU A 503 -45.25 13.82 -69.13
CA LEU A 503 -44.04 13.85 -69.98
C LEU A 503 -43.51 15.28 -70.17
N LEU A 504 -44.42 16.24 -70.40
CA LEU A 504 -44.07 17.67 -70.50
C LEU A 504 -43.53 18.25 -69.19
N LYS A 505 -44.08 17.84 -68.03
CA LYS A 505 -43.60 18.30 -66.71
C LYS A 505 -42.22 17.74 -66.36
N ASP A 506 -41.93 16.52 -66.80
CA ASP A 506 -40.63 15.86 -66.65
C ASP A 506 -39.62 16.27 -67.75
N SER A 507 -40.02 17.12 -68.70
CA SER A 507 -39.18 17.55 -69.84
C SER A 507 -38.62 16.38 -70.66
N VAL A 508 -39.42 15.33 -70.85
CA VAL A 508 -39.07 14.12 -71.62
C VAL A 508 -40.07 13.87 -72.76
N GLU A 509 -39.58 13.25 -73.82
CA GLU A 509 -40.40 12.73 -74.92
C GLU A 509 -40.11 11.25 -75.19
N ILE A 510 -41.11 10.55 -75.72
CA ILE A 510 -40.99 9.16 -76.16
C ILE A 510 -40.61 9.17 -77.63
N VAL A 511 -39.43 8.63 -77.96
CA VAL A 511 -38.89 8.57 -79.32
C VAL A 511 -39.16 7.22 -79.98
N GLY A 512 -39.23 6.16 -79.19
CA GLY A 512 -39.55 4.81 -79.64
C GLY A 512 -40.25 4.01 -78.55
N GLN A 513 -41.15 3.11 -78.93
CA GLN A 513 -41.85 2.23 -77.99
C GLN A 513 -42.17 0.88 -78.62
N GLU A 514 -42.02 -0.17 -77.83
CA GLU A 514 -42.43 -1.54 -78.13
C GLU A 514 -43.14 -2.13 -76.91
N TYR A 515 -44.13 -3.00 -77.13
CA TYR A 515 -44.81 -3.69 -76.03
C TYR A 515 -45.37 -5.04 -76.46
N ILE A 516 -45.56 -5.91 -75.47
CA ILE A 516 -46.15 -7.24 -75.63
C ILE A 516 -47.30 -7.37 -74.64
N GLU A 517 -48.47 -7.81 -75.12
CA GLU A 517 -49.62 -8.15 -74.28
C GLU A 517 -49.49 -9.61 -73.82
N THR A 518 -49.53 -9.84 -72.51
CA THR A 518 -49.29 -11.16 -71.91
C THR A 518 -49.97 -11.28 -70.55
N THR A 519 -49.67 -12.34 -69.83
CA THR A 519 -50.12 -12.59 -68.46
C THR A 519 -49.28 -11.81 -67.45
N ASN A 520 -49.86 -11.50 -66.29
CA ASN A 520 -49.22 -10.77 -65.22
C ASN A 520 -47.91 -11.42 -64.77
N LEU A 521 -47.89 -12.75 -64.64
CA LEU A 521 -46.68 -13.49 -64.25
C LEU A 521 -45.56 -13.34 -65.30
N LEU A 522 -45.87 -13.56 -66.58
CA LEU A 522 -44.86 -13.46 -67.65
C LEU A 522 -44.35 -12.03 -67.80
N ALA A 523 -45.22 -11.01 -67.70
CA ALA A 523 -44.81 -9.62 -67.76
C ALA A 523 -43.80 -9.26 -66.64
N LEU A 524 -44.11 -9.65 -65.39
CA LEU A 524 -43.25 -9.41 -64.22
C LEU A 524 -41.93 -10.19 -64.29
N LEU A 525 -41.97 -11.43 -64.79
CA LEU A 525 -40.77 -12.24 -65.01
C LEU A 525 -39.88 -11.65 -66.09
N THR A 526 -40.45 -11.16 -67.20
CA THR A 526 -39.70 -10.53 -68.28
C THR A 526 -39.05 -9.23 -67.79
N GLU A 527 -39.79 -8.38 -67.08
CA GLU A 527 -39.25 -7.16 -66.47
C GLU A 527 -38.08 -7.48 -65.52
N SER A 528 -38.29 -8.42 -64.60
CA SER A 528 -37.27 -8.81 -63.62
C SER A 528 -36.06 -9.49 -64.26
N TYR A 529 -36.25 -10.23 -65.35
CA TYR A 529 -35.16 -10.85 -66.11
C TYR A 529 -34.27 -9.79 -66.76
N VAL A 530 -34.86 -8.80 -67.44
CA VAL A 530 -34.11 -7.70 -68.09
C VAL A 530 -33.34 -6.89 -67.05
N LEU A 531 -34.00 -6.49 -65.95
CA LEU A 531 -33.37 -5.74 -64.87
C LEU A 531 -32.16 -6.47 -64.25
N ARG A 532 -32.24 -7.81 -64.18
CA ARG A 532 -31.17 -8.63 -63.62
C ARG A 532 -30.04 -8.88 -64.62
N MET A 533 -30.36 -9.21 -65.86
CA MET A 533 -29.37 -9.55 -66.89
C MET A 533 -28.52 -8.36 -67.31
N PHE A 534 -29.12 -7.17 -67.36
CA PHE A 534 -28.48 -5.93 -67.83
C PHE A 534 -28.27 -4.93 -66.71
N SER A 535 -28.13 -5.39 -65.47
CA SER A 535 -28.01 -4.53 -64.29
C SER A 535 -26.80 -3.59 -64.33
N TYR A 536 -25.73 -3.97 -65.04
CA TYR A 536 -24.53 -3.13 -65.23
C TYR A 536 -24.81 -1.84 -66.00
N ASP A 537 -25.79 -1.86 -66.89
CA ASP A 537 -26.16 -0.73 -67.74
C ASP A 537 -27.32 0.09 -67.17
N SER A 538 -27.84 -0.32 -66.01
CA SER A 538 -28.93 0.36 -65.33
C SER A 538 -28.53 1.75 -64.84
N ILE A 539 -29.48 2.69 -64.91
CA ILE A 539 -29.38 4.04 -64.36
C ILE A 539 -30.62 4.39 -63.58
N ASP A 540 -30.42 5.20 -62.55
CA ASP A 540 -31.51 5.82 -61.82
C ASP A 540 -31.92 7.12 -62.51
N MET A 541 -33.16 7.16 -62.98
CA MET A 541 -33.79 8.31 -63.63
C MET A 541 -34.95 8.84 -62.80
N GLN A 542 -35.05 8.54 -61.50
CA GLN A 542 -36.13 9.04 -60.64
C GLN A 542 -36.15 10.56 -60.54
N ASP A 543 -34.99 11.21 -60.62
CA ASP A 543 -34.89 12.67 -60.61
C ASP A 543 -35.40 13.34 -61.90
N VAL A 544 -35.41 12.57 -62.99
CA VAL A 544 -35.92 12.99 -64.30
C VAL A 544 -37.40 12.63 -64.43
N LEU A 545 -37.77 11.38 -64.12
CA LEU A 545 -39.14 10.86 -64.20
C LEU A 545 -39.93 11.09 -62.90
N LYS A 546 -40.08 12.35 -62.47
CA LYS A 546 -40.75 12.71 -61.21
C LYS A 546 -42.27 12.58 -61.27
N PHE A 547 -42.87 13.03 -62.38
CA PHE A 547 -44.33 13.03 -62.57
C PHE A 547 -44.83 11.79 -63.29
N VAL A 548 -44.04 11.25 -64.22
CA VAL A 548 -44.32 10.00 -64.92
C VAL A 548 -44.05 8.80 -64.01
N GLY A 549 -43.03 8.87 -63.16
CA GLY A 549 -42.65 7.81 -62.23
C GLY A 549 -42.04 6.56 -62.89
N GLY A 550 -41.39 5.72 -62.08
CA GLY A 550 -40.71 4.51 -62.56
C GLY A 550 -39.31 4.77 -63.10
N GLY A 551 -38.55 5.67 -62.47
CA GLY A 551 -37.16 5.94 -62.83
C GLY A 551 -36.16 4.86 -62.38
N THR A 552 -36.60 3.83 -61.68
CA THR A 552 -35.74 2.77 -61.13
C THR A 552 -35.43 1.63 -62.10
N GLU A 553 -36.14 1.56 -63.23
CA GLU A 553 -36.05 0.49 -64.24
C GLU A 553 -35.50 1.02 -65.58
N CYS A 554 -34.49 1.89 -65.54
CA CYS A 554 -33.94 2.58 -66.71
C CYS A 554 -32.51 2.11 -67.06
N PHE A 555 -32.10 2.32 -68.31
CA PHE A 555 -30.81 1.90 -68.88
C PHE A 555 -30.17 2.99 -69.75
N LYS A 556 -28.84 3.03 -69.77
CA LYS A 556 -28.03 4.06 -70.48
C LYS A 556 -28.11 3.96 -72.00
N HIS A 557 -28.30 2.76 -72.52
CA HIS A 557 -28.36 2.44 -73.94
C HIS A 557 -29.40 1.35 -74.18
N ASP A 558 -29.70 1.06 -75.45
CA ASP A 558 -30.62 0.00 -75.82
C ASP A 558 -30.00 -1.39 -75.61
N VAL A 559 -30.14 -1.93 -74.39
CA VAL A 559 -29.56 -3.21 -73.99
C VAL A 559 -30.26 -4.42 -74.60
N ILE A 560 -31.45 -4.24 -75.20
CA ILE A 560 -32.23 -5.35 -75.78
C ILE A 560 -32.32 -5.29 -77.32
N GLY A 561 -32.12 -4.12 -77.92
CA GLY A 561 -32.29 -3.93 -79.37
C GLY A 561 -31.22 -4.61 -80.22
N ILE A 562 -29.96 -4.20 -80.12
CA ILE A 562 -28.93 -4.48 -81.14
C ILE A 562 -28.42 -5.94 -81.10
N ASP A 563 -28.15 -6.48 -79.91
CA ASP A 563 -27.49 -7.79 -79.75
C ASP A 563 -28.43 -8.93 -79.37
N THR A 564 -29.67 -8.63 -78.95
CA THR A 564 -30.59 -9.65 -78.39
C THR A 564 -31.89 -9.86 -79.14
N GLY A 565 -32.13 -9.11 -80.22
CA GLY A 565 -33.32 -9.28 -81.07
C GLY A 565 -34.60 -8.61 -80.54
N GLY A 566 -34.47 -7.62 -79.67
CA GLY A 566 -35.58 -6.80 -79.18
C GLY A 566 -36.39 -7.44 -78.05
N LEU A 567 -37.49 -6.76 -77.66
CA LEU A 567 -38.35 -7.17 -76.55
C LEU A 567 -38.99 -8.55 -76.79
N GLU A 568 -39.36 -8.85 -78.04
CA GLU A 568 -40.00 -10.11 -78.44
C GLU A 568 -39.08 -11.33 -78.24
N ALA A 569 -37.81 -11.21 -78.60
CA ALA A 569 -36.83 -12.29 -78.43
C ALA A 569 -36.59 -12.63 -76.95
N ILE A 570 -36.43 -11.60 -76.11
CA ILE A 570 -36.28 -11.78 -74.66
C ILE A 570 -37.55 -12.38 -74.06
N PHE A 571 -38.72 -11.87 -74.44
CA PHE A 571 -39.99 -12.38 -73.94
C PHE A 571 -40.16 -13.88 -74.26
N ASN A 572 -39.88 -14.30 -75.49
CA ASN A 572 -39.96 -15.70 -75.88
C ASN A 572 -38.93 -16.57 -75.14
N LYS A 573 -37.72 -16.06 -74.88
CA LYS A 573 -36.72 -16.74 -74.05
C LYS A 573 -37.20 -16.92 -72.61
N VAL A 574 -37.81 -15.90 -72.01
CA VAL A 574 -38.34 -15.95 -70.64
C VAL A 574 -39.51 -16.94 -70.55
N LYS A 575 -40.41 -16.91 -71.54
CA LYS A 575 -41.54 -17.84 -71.64
C LYS A 575 -41.09 -19.29 -71.75
N ALA A 576 -40.06 -19.58 -72.54
CA ALA A 576 -39.53 -20.93 -72.72
C ALA A 576 -38.81 -21.46 -71.47
N ASN A 577 -38.19 -20.58 -70.67
CA ASN A 577 -37.34 -20.95 -69.52
C ASN A 577 -37.93 -20.52 -68.17
N GLN A 578 -39.26 -20.39 -68.07
CA GLN A 578 -39.94 -19.84 -66.89
C GLN A 578 -39.51 -20.51 -65.58
N SER A 579 -39.47 -21.85 -65.55
CA SER A 579 -39.10 -22.63 -64.36
C SER A 579 -37.63 -22.43 -63.94
N GLU A 580 -36.72 -22.32 -64.91
CA GLU A 580 -35.29 -22.10 -64.63
C GLU A 580 -35.02 -20.67 -64.16
N ILE A 581 -35.70 -19.70 -64.76
CA ILE A 581 -35.61 -18.30 -64.36
C ILE A 581 -36.16 -18.12 -62.95
N LEU A 582 -37.30 -18.73 -62.63
CA LEU A 582 -37.83 -18.78 -61.26
C LEU A 582 -36.80 -19.39 -60.29
N LYS A 583 -36.20 -20.53 -60.63
CA LYS A 583 -35.12 -21.11 -59.79
C LYS A 583 -33.95 -20.15 -59.58
N SER A 584 -33.55 -19.43 -60.63
CA SER A 584 -32.45 -18.46 -60.56
C SER A 584 -32.74 -17.33 -59.56
N PHE A 585 -34.01 -17.04 -59.27
CA PHE A 585 -34.46 -16.06 -58.30
C PHE A 585 -34.46 -16.57 -56.84
N GLY A 586 -33.97 -17.81 -56.61
CA GLY A 586 -33.83 -18.41 -55.28
C GLY A 586 -35.00 -19.32 -54.88
N PHE A 587 -35.69 -19.90 -55.86
CA PHE A 587 -36.86 -20.76 -55.67
C PHE A 587 -36.57 -22.25 -55.97
#